data_AF-A0A3M8WFP2-F1
#
_entry.id   AF-A0A3M8WFP2-F1
#
_cell.length_a   1.000
_cell.length_b   1.000
_cell.length_c   1.000
_cell.angle_alpha   90.00
_cell.angle_beta   90.00
_cell.angle_gamma   90.00
#
_symmetry.space_group_name_H-M   'P 1'
#
loop_
_entity.id
_entity.type
_entity.pdbx_description
1 polymer ?
#
loop_
_entity_poly.entity_id
_entity_poly.type
_entity_poly.pdbx_seq_one_letter_code
_entity_poly.pdbx_strand_id
1 'polypeptide(L)'
;MKEARSGSGVGAFETKGDRVHFSHTVRGNINAHGWWKRLNGPATKAKVTVWLQVKGGSGWTTLNKGSKTVYSGGGSAKRASAAWKCTNFIAKHSFRSVIDVDIVGYPDDNHKKTTDTQTLYCGT
;
A
#
# COMPACT_ATOMS: atom_id res chain seq x y z
N MET A 1 -3.98 17.10 -0.03
CA MET A 1 -5.44 16.99 0.17
C MET A 1 -5.77 15.54 0.51
N LYS A 2 -6.68 15.28 1.46
CA LYS A 2 -7.16 13.93 1.80
C LYS A 2 -8.38 13.64 0.92
N GLU A 3 -8.42 12.52 0.22
CA GLU A 3 -9.51 12.22 -0.72
C GLU A 3 -10.39 11.11 -0.13
N ALA A 4 -11.64 11.45 0.19
CA ALA A 4 -12.65 10.51 0.66
C ALA A 4 -13.39 9.90 -0.55
N ARG A 5 -13.67 8.58 -0.50
CA ARG A 5 -14.29 7.77 -1.56
C ARG A 5 -15.65 7.28 -1.10
N SER A 6 -16.69 7.36 -1.93
CA SER A 6 -18.03 6.81 -1.64
C SER A 6 -18.61 6.14 -2.88
N GLY A 7 -18.85 4.84 -2.81
CA GLY A 7 -19.72 4.10 -3.72
C GLY A 7 -21.16 4.04 -3.20
N SER A 8 -22.13 3.71 -4.05
CA SER A 8 -23.54 3.63 -3.63
C SER A 8 -23.70 2.58 -2.51
N GLY A 9 -24.15 3.01 -1.33
CA GLY A 9 -24.38 2.16 -0.16
C GLY A 9 -23.17 1.83 0.72
N VAL A 10 -21.94 2.07 0.27
CA VAL A 10 -20.72 1.69 1.03
C VAL A 10 -20.34 2.70 2.11
N GLY A 11 -20.73 3.96 1.92
CA GLY A 11 -20.27 5.11 2.71
C GLY A 11 -18.88 5.61 2.32
N ALA A 12 -18.41 6.65 3.00
CA ALA A 12 -17.14 7.30 2.76
C ALA A 12 -15.97 6.54 3.40
N PHE A 13 -14.86 6.38 2.68
CA PHE A 13 -13.60 5.83 3.21
C PHE A 13 -12.37 6.52 2.59
N GLU A 14 -11.20 6.34 3.19
CA GLU A 14 -9.91 6.80 2.65
C GLU A 14 -8.99 5.60 2.41
N THR A 15 -8.34 5.55 1.25
CA THR A 15 -7.18 4.68 1.02
C THR A 15 -5.93 5.33 1.61
N LYS A 16 -5.13 4.56 2.35
CA LYS A 16 -3.90 5.04 2.99
C LYS A 16 -2.75 4.05 2.81
N GLY A 17 -1.55 4.58 2.94
CA GLY A 17 -0.32 3.83 2.93
C GLY A 17 0.81 4.68 3.49
N ASP A 18 1.88 4.04 3.92
CA ASP A 18 3.11 4.71 4.32
C ASP A 18 4.14 4.73 3.17
N ARG A 19 5.11 5.64 3.27
CA ARG A 19 6.25 5.62 2.36
C ARG A 19 7.00 4.30 2.56
N VAL A 20 7.56 3.78 1.47
CA VAL A 20 8.41 2.59 1.52
C VAL A 20 9.56 2.85 2.50
N HIS A 21 9.82 1.91 3.40
CA HIS A 21 10.85 2.06 4.43
C HIS A 21 11.44 0.71 4.81
N PHE A 22 12.61 0.71 5.46
CA PHE A 22 13.20 -0.52 5.97
C PHE A 22 12.34 -1.14 7.07
N SER A 23 12.19 -2.45 6.99
CA SER A 23 11.53 -3.25 8.01
C SER A 23 12.28 -3.15 9.34
N HIS A 24 11.54 -2.84 10.41
CA HIS A 24 12.09 -2.85 11.77
C HIS A 24 12.20 -4.27 12.36
N THR A 25 11.53 -5.26 11.77
CA THR A 25 11.49 -6.64 12.29
C THR A 25 12.26 -7.64 11.42
N VAL A 26 12.44 -7.34 10.13
CA VAL A 26 13.16 -8.22 9.19
C VAL A 26 14.30 -7.43 8.56
N ARG A 27 15.50 -7.59 9.12
CA ARG A 27 16.68 -6.84 8.66
C ARG A 27 16.93 -7.06 7.17
N GLY A 28 17.23 -5.96 6.48
CA GLY A 28 17.54 -5.95 5.06
C GLY A 28 16.34 -5.97 4.13
N ASN A 29 15.11 -5.96 4.66
CA ASN A 29 13.92 -5.82 3.84
C ASN A 29 13.42 -4.39 3.84
N ILE A 30 12.89 -3.94 2.71
CA ILE A 30 12.02 -2.77 2.62
C ILE A 30 10.56 -3.24 2.58
N ASN A 31 9.67 -2.45 3.17
CA ASN A 31 8.25 -2.72 3.26
C ASN A 31 7.45 -1.55 2.69
N ALA A 32 6.35 -1.89 2.04
CA ALA A 32 5.24 -1.00 1.74
C ALA A 32 4.01 -1.48 2.54
N HIS A 33 3.29 -0.56 3.17
CA HIS A 33 2.01 -0.89 3.81
C HIS A 33 0.86 -0.09 3.21
N GLY A 34 -0.29 -0.75 3.14
CA GLY A 34 -1.54 -0.15 2.72
C GLY A 34 -2.67 -0.55 3.65
N TRP A 35 -3.60 0.37 3.85
CA TRP A 35 -4.81 0.13 4.62
C TRP A 35 -5.93 1.05 4.15
N TRP A 36 -7.12 0.83 4.69
CA TRP A 36 -8.27 1.69 4.47
C TRP A 36 -8.74 2.27 5.80
N LYS A 37 -9.33 3.46 5.74
CA LYS A 37 -9.97 4.11 6.89
C LYS A 37 -11.42 4.37 6.54
N ARG A 38 -12.33 3.67 7.20
CA ARG A 38 -13.76 3.98 7.15
C ARG A 38 -14.01 5.35 7.77
N LEU A 39 -14.76 6.20 7.07
CA LEU A 39 -15.22 7.50 7.57
C LEU A 39 -16.70 7.40 7.98
N ASN A 40 -17.55 6.78 7.15
CA ASN A 40 -18.93 6.46 7.48
C ASN A 40 -19.39 5.19 6.73
N GLY A 41 -20.66 4.80 6.91
CA GLY A 41 -21.25 3.66 6.23
C GLY A 41 -21.08 2.30 6.93
N PRO A 42 -21.77 1.27 6.42
CA PRO A 42 -21.89 -0.04 7.09
C PRO A 42 -20.69 -0.96 6.84
N ALA A 43 -19.84 -0.68 5.85
CA ALA A 43 -18.72 -1.55 5.50
C ALA A 43 -17.79 -1.83 6.70
N THR A 44 -17.35 -3.08 6.86
CA THR A 44 -16.51 -3.50 8.01
C THR A 44 -15.14 -4.02 7.61
N LYS A 45 -15.00 -4.53 6.38
CA LYS A 45 -13.75 -5.09 5.84
C LYS A 45 -13.53 -4.63 4.40
N ALA A 46 -12.26 -4.55 4.02
CA ALA A 46 -11.83 -4.37 2.65
C ALA A 46 -10.69 -5.34 2.34
N LYS A 47 -10.62 -5.79 1.09
CA LYS A 47 -9.42 -6.39 0.54
C LYS A 47 -8.48 -5.27 0.16
N VAL A 48 -7.36 -5.18 0.85
CA VAL A 48 -6.32 -4.18 0.55
C VAL A 48 -5.23 -4.88 -0.25
N THR A 49 -4.89 -4.33 -1.40
CA THR A 49 -3.78 -4.79 -2.23
C THR A 49 -2.71 -3.72 -2.29
N VAL A 50 -1.45 -4.12 -2.08
CA VAL A 50 -0.28 -3.24 -2.07
C VAL A 50 0.73 -3.76 -3.08
N TRP A 51 1.19 -2.87 -3.95
CA TRP A 51 2.32 -3.12 -4.85
C TRP A 51 3.48 -2.26 -4.39
N LEU A 52 4.61 -2.90 -4.09
CA LEU A 52 5.89 -2.23 -3.87
C LEU A 52 6.56 -2.05 -5.23
N GLN A 53 6.83 -0.81 -5.62
CA GLN A 53 7.40 -0.47 -6.92
C GLN A 53 8.76 0.21 -6.79
N VAL A 54 9.62 -0.02 -7.77
CA VAL A 54 10.90 0.68 -7.97
C VAL A 54 10.87 1.45 -9.29
N LYS A 55 11.53 2.61 -9.35
CA LYS A 55 11.73 3.38 -10.57
C LYS A 55 12.96 2.86 -11.32
N GLY A 56 12.75 2.40 -12.54
CA GLY A 56 13.79 2.06 -13.53
C GLY A 56 13.75 2.99 -14.75
N GLY A 57 14.54 2.67 -15.78
CA GLY A 57 14.64 3.48 -17.00
C GLY A 57 13.34 3.60 -17.80
N SER A 58 12.49 2.58 -17.79
CA SER A 58 11.18 2.56 -18.47
C SER A 58 10.02 3.06 -17.60
N GLY A 59 10.28 3.54 -16.38
CA GLY A 59 9.26 3.97 -15.44
C GLY A 59 9.20 3.11 -14.18
N TRP A 60 8.00 2.90 -13.65
CA TRP A 60 7.81 2.20 -12.38
C TRP A 60 7.49 0.72 -12.60
N THR A 61 8.27 -0.17 -11.97
CA THR A 61 8.10 -1.62 -12.03
C THR A 61 7.75 -2.17 -10.65
N THR A 62 6.80 -3.09 -10.57
CA THR A 62 6.46 -3.79 -9.33
C THR A 62 7.52 -4.82 -8.98
N LEU A 63 8.10 -4.71 -7.79
CA LEU A 63 9.00 -5.72 -7.21
C LEU A 63 8.24 -6.85 -6.52
N ASN A 64 7.23 -6.48 -5.72
CA ASN A 64 6.42 -7.45 -5.01
C ASN A 64 5.00 -6.91 -4.79
N LYS A 65 4.07 -7.84 -4.57
CA LYS A 65 2.66 -7.59 -4.30
C LYS A 65 2.22 -8.35 -3.06
N GLY A 66 1.43 -7.70 -2.21
CA GLY A 66 0.78 -8.35 -1.07
C GLY A 66 -0.67 -7.91 -0.97
N SER A 67 -1.54 -8.81 -0.53
CA SER A 67 -2.95 -8.48 -0.31
C SER A 67 -3.48 -9.12 0.96
N LYS A 68 -4.41 -8.43 1.64
CA LYS A 68 -5.05 -8.96 2.84
C LYS A 68 -6.45 -8.37 3.01
N THR A 69 -7.41 -9.21 3.38
CA THR A 69 -8.73 -8.75 3.83
C THR A 69 -8.65 -8.31 5.28
N VAL A 70 -8.93 -7.05 5.56
CA VAL A 70 -8.67 -6.41 6.87
C VAL A 70 -9.82 -5.51 7.30
N TYR A 71 -9.99 -5.38 8.62
CA TYR A 71 -10.80 -4.31 9.20
C TYR A 71 -10.16 -2.93 8.97
N SER A 72 -10.96 -1.87 9.02
CA SER A 72 -10.48 -0.49 8.87
C SER A 72 -9.43 -0.11 9.95
N GLY A 73 -8.32 0.49 9.53
CA GLY A 73 -7.27 1.03 10.40
C GLY A 73 -5.83 0.71 9.93
N GLY A 74 -4.83 1.44 10.44
CA GLY A 74 -3.43 1.30 10.00
C GLY A 74 -2.55 0.36 10.86
N GLY A 75 -3.11 -0.28 11.88
CA GLY A 75 -2.37 -1.22 12.73
C GLY A 75 -1.90 -2.47 11.98
N SER A 76 -0.90 -3.18 12.49
CA SER A 76 -0.29 -4.36 11.84
C SER A 76 -1.30 -5.45 11.46
N ALA A 77 -2.31 -5.69 12.30
CA ALA A 77 -3.38 -6.64 12.01
C ALA A 77 -4.41 -6.14 10.97
N LYS A 78 -4.44 -4.82 10.73
CA LYS A 78 -5.46 -4.11 9.93
C LYS A 78 -4.93 -3.55 8.60
N ARG A 79 -3.72 -3.93 8.20
CA ARG A 79 -3.06 -3.50 6.96
C ARG A 79 -2.60 -4.69 6.12
N ALA A 80 -2.44 -4.46 4.82
CA ALA A 80 -1.70 -5.34 3.93
C ALA A 80 -0.26 -4.82 3.76
N SER A 81 0.65 -5.71 3.40
CA SER A 81 2.07 -5.38 3.23
C SER A 81 2.66 -6.09 2.02
N ALA A 82 3.54 -5.40 1.30
CA ALA A 82 4.45 -5.99 0.33
C ALA A 82 5.89 -5.72 0.80
N ALA A 83 6.75 -6.73 0.77
CA ALA A 83 8.13 -6.63 1.24
C ALA A 83 9.12 -7.07 0.17
N TRP A 84 10.31 -6.49 0.16
CA TRP A 84 11.40 -6.88 -0.73
C TRP A 84 12.70 -6.96 0.05
N LYS A 85 13.47 -8.05 -0.15
CA LYS A 85 14.80 -8.19 0.44
C LYS A 85 15.82 -7.51 -0.46
N CYS A 86 16.53 -6.52 0.07
CA CYS A 86 17.58 -5.83 -0.68
C CYS A 86 18.72 -6.79 -0.98
N THR A 87 19.21 -6.79 -2.23
CA THR A 87 20.37 -7.59 -2.63
C THR A 87 21.68 -7.02 -2.10
N ASN A 88 21.73 -5.70 -1.89
CA ASN A 88 22.83 -4.97 -1.26
C ASN A 88 22.32 -3.63 -0.68
N PHE A 89 23.17 -2.92 0.07
CA PHE A 89 22.86 -1.62 0.69
C PHE A 89 23.72 -0.47 0.14
N ILE A 90 24.20 -0.59 -1.09
CA ILE A 90 25.08 0.40 -1.73
C ILE A 90 24.37 1.05 -2.92
N ALA A 91 23.59 0.27 -3.68
CA ALA A 91 22.77 0.76 -4.77
C ALA A 91 21.60 1.63 -4.26
N LYS A 92 21.38 2.78 -4.90
CA LYS A 92 20.35 3.75 -4.52
C LYS A 92 19.23 3.75 -5.56
N HIS A 93 18.02 3.45 -5.12
CA HIS A 93 16.84 3.38 -5.98
C HIS A 93 15.67 4.19 -5.39
N SER A 94 14.77 4.63 -6.26
CA SER A 94 13.53 5.30 -5.86
C SER A 94 12.38 4.30 -5.81
N PHE A 95 11.66 4.29 -4.70
CA PHE A 95 10.58 3.38 -4.41
C PHE A 95 9.27 4.12 -4.16
N ARG A 96 8.15 3.48 -4.44
CA ARG A 96 6.83 3.92 -4.02
C ARG A 96 5.95 2.70 -3.76
N SER A 97 4.80 2.94 -3.16
CA SER A 97 3.74 1.94 -3.12
C SER A 97 2.52 2.42 -3.89
N VAL A 98 1.83 1.46 -4.48
CA VAL A 98 0.48 1.63 -5.03
C VAL A 98 -0.45 0.81 -4.14
N ILE A 99 -1.58 1.37 -3.76
CA ILE A 99 -2.57 0.75 -2.88
C ILE A 99 -3.94 0.79 -3.55
N ASP A 100 -4.61 -0.35 -3.54
CA ASP A 100 -5.98 -0.56 -4.03
C ASP A 100 -6.82 -1.11 -2.87
N VAL A 101 -8.07 -0.65 -2.77
CA VAL A 101 -8.96 -0.97 -1.66
C VAL A 101 -10.32 -1.37 -2.22
N ASP A 102 -10.59 -2.66 -2.13
CA ASP A 102 -11.83 -3.24 -2.64
C ASP A 102 -12.71 -3.54 -1.42
N ILE A 103 -13.79 -2.77 -1.23
CA ILE A 103 -14.65 -2.96 -0.07
C ILE A 103 -15.44 -4.27 -0.21
N VAL A 104 -15.38 -5.13 0.80
CA VAL A 104 -16.00 -6.46 0.73
C VAL A 104 -17.52 -6.33 0.67
N GLY A 105 -18.12 -6.92 -0.38
CA GLY A 105 -19.57 -6.90 -0.61
C GLY A 105 -20.07 -5.70 -1.41
N TYR A 106 -19.17 -4.86 -1.95
CA TYR A 106 -19.51 -3.71 -2.77
C TYR A 106 -18.75 -3.75 -4.09
N PRO A 107 -19.26 -3.10 -5.16
CA PRO A 107 -18.51 -2.94 -6.40
C PRO A 107 -17.17 -2.25 -6.14
N ASP A 108 -16.13 -2.76 -6.78
CA ASP A 108 -14.80 -2.19 -6.75
C ASP A 108 -14.75 -0.88 -7.55
N ASP A 109 -13.92 0.07 -7.11
CA ASP A 109 -13.62 1.26 -7.89
C ASP A 109 -12.22 1.14 -8.51
N ASN A 110 -11.98 1.83 -9.63
CA ASN A 110 -10.67 1.76 -10.29
C ASN A 110 -9.59 2.61 -9.59
N HIS A 111 -9.86 3.16 -8.40
CA HIS A 111 -9.00 4.15 -7.78
C HIS A 111 -7.86 3.52 -6.98
N LYS A 112 -6.65 3.99 -7.28
CA LYS A 112 -5.43 3.56 -6.58
C LYS A 112 -4.75 4.76 -5.96
N LYS A 113 -4.32 4.60 -4.70
CA LYS A 113 -3.44 5.57 -4.06
C LYS A 113 -2.00 5.22 -4.37
N THR A 114 -1.26 6.19 -4.91
CA THR A 114 0.20 6.12 -4.97
C THR A 114 0.79 6.92 -3.80
N THR A 115 1.76 6.37 -3.08
CA THR A 115 2.47 7.10 -2.01
C THR A 115 3.56 7.97 -2.58
N ASP A 116 4.01 8.95 -1.78
CA ASP A 116 5.20 9.72 -2.11
C ASP A 116 6.38 8.78 -2.40
N THR A 117 7.23 9.21 -3.32
CA THR A 117 8.47 8.50 -3.65
C THR A 117 9.46 8.61 -2.50
N GLN A 118 10.11 7.49 -2.16
CA GLN A 118 11.19 7.43 -1.19
C GLN A 118 12.44 6.87 -1.86
N THR A 119 13.57 7.53 -1.70
CA THR A 119 14.86 7.00 -2.19
C THR A 119 15.59 6.29 -1.06
N LEU A 120 15.97 5.03 -1.29
CA LEU A 120 16.59 4.14 -0.30
C LEU A 120 17.83 3.46 -0.89
N TYR A 121 18.79 3.13 -0.02
CA TYR A 121 19.94 2.30 -0.36
C TYR A 121 19.56 0.81 -0.30
N CYS A 122 18.87 0.35 -1.32
CA CYS A 122 18.36 -1.01 -1.42
C CYS A 122 18.50 -1.50 -2.87
N GLY A 123 19.42 -2.44 -3.09
CA GLY A 123 19.53 -3.12 -4.39
C GLY A 123 18.30 -3.96 -4.68
N THR A 124 17.80 -3.86 -5.91
CA THR A 124 16.62 -4.58 -6.41
C THR A 124 17.00 -5.66 -7.39
#